data_AF-A0AAU4AM65-F1
#
_entry.id   AF-A0AAU4AM65-F1
#
_cell.length_a   1.000
_cell.length_b   1.000
_cell.length_c   1.000
_cell.angle_alpha   90.00
_cell.angle_beta   90.00
_cell.angle_gamma   90.00
#
_symmetry.space_group_name_H-M   'P 1'
#
loop_
_entity.id
_entity.type
_entity.pdbx_description
1 polymer ?
#
loop_
_entity_poly.entity_id
_entity_poly.type
_entity_poly.pdbx_seq_one_letter_code
_entity_poly.pdbx_strand_id
1 'polypeptide(L)'
;MELFDNETGGPPTEQLPIADYNHLAGRTAESYFPGLGTEELADLLRYERAHRNRLPIIRSLTARLRLLRDREAAGPGAGGYGPPA
;
A
#
# COMPACT_ATOMS: atom_id res chain seq x y z
N MET A 1 19.67 -2.20 -32.64
CA MET A 1 20.15 -2.09 -31.25
C MET A 1 18.93 -1.70 -30.44
N GLU A 2 18.16 -2.70 -30.00
CA GLU A 2 16.97 -2.50 -29.17
C GLU A 2 17.33 -1.63 -27.96
N LEU A 3 16.86 -0.38 -27.97
CA LEU A 3 16.71 0.40 -26.76
C LEU A 3 15.59 -0.28 -25.99
N PHE A 4 15.97 -1.13 -25.05
CA PHE A 4 15.05 -1.68 -24.07
C PHE A 4 14.22 -0.54 -23.52
N ASP A 5 12.94 -0.58 -23.87
CA ASP A 5 11.88 0.27 -23.37
C ASP A 5 11.94 0.18 -21.83
N ASN A 6 12.64 1.13 -21.22
CA ASN A 6 12.73 1.25 -19.77
C ASN A 6 11.44 1.92 -19.25
N GLU A 7 10.29 1.36 -19.63
CA GLU A 7 8.97 1.59 -19.01
C GLU A 7 8.97 1.04 -17.56
N THR A 8 10.00 1.37 -16.79
CA THR A 8 10.00 1.29 -15.34
C THR A 8 9.22 2.51 -14.82
N GLY A 9 8.02 2.73 -15.35
CA GLY A 9 7.14 3.88 -15.09
C GLY A 9 6.40 3.69 -13.76
N GLY A 10 7.13 3.51 -12.67
CA GLY A 10 6.57 3.75 -11.34
C GLY A 10 6.29 5.24 -11.17
N PRO A 11 5.29 5.64 -10.37
CA PRO A 11 5.04 7.05 -10.09
C PRO A 11 6.32 7.68 -9.50
N PRO A 12 6.70 8.90 -9.93
CA PRO A 12 7.81 9.64 -9.32
C PRO A 12 7.58 9.78 -7.82
N THR A 13 8.68 9.76 -7.05
CA THR A 13 8.66 9.85 -5.57
C THR A 13 7.89 11.05 -5.03
N GLU A 14 7.75 12.10 -5.83
CA GLU A 14 7.00 13.32 -5.53
C GLU A 14 5.48 13.13 -5.47
N GLN A 15 4.96 12.02 -6.02
CA GLN A 15 3.55 11.66 -5.97
C GLN A 15 3.22 10.69 -4.82
N LEU A 16 4.21 10.32 -4.00
CA LEU A 16 3.98 9.37 -2.92
C LEU A 16 3.24 10.03 -1.75
N PRO A 17 2.34 9.30 -1.06
CA PRO A 17 1.63 9.77 0.13
C PRO A 17 2.53 10.19 1.30
N ILE A 18 3.76 9.67 1.31
CA ILE A 18 4.71 9.81 2.41
C ILE A 18 5.93 10.54 1.88
N ALA A 19 6.23 11.71 2.46
CA ALA A 19 7.45 12.45 2.18
C ALA A 19 8.70 11.61 2.50
N ASP A 20 9.71 11.68 1.64
CA ASP A 20 10.99 10.96 1.78
C ASP A 20 10.85 9.44 1.96
N TYR A 21 9.75 8.85 1.48
CA TYR A 21 9.45 7.42 1.67
C TYR A 21 10.61 6.49 1.26
N ASN A 22 11.31 6.82 0.18
CA ASN A 22 12.44 6.04 -0.31
C ASN A 22 13.61 6.00 0.69
N HIS A 23 13.78 7.02 1.53
CA HIS A 23 14.80 7.08 2.57
C HIS A 23 14.37 6.41 3.88
N LEU A 24 13.06 6.21 4.09
CA LEU A 24 12.57 5.61 5.33
C LEU A 24 13.03 4.16 5.50
N ALA A 25 13.30 3.82 6.78
CA ALA A 25 13.46 2.43 7.19
C ALA A 25 12.11 1.70 7.09
N GLY A 26 12.15 0.40 6.80
CA GLY A 26 10.93 -0.39 6.59
C GLY A 26 9.95 -0.31 7.76
N ARG A 27 10.43 -0.46 9.00
CA ARG A 27 9.59 -0.33 10.20
C ARG A 27 8.92 1.04 10.31
N THR A 28 9.64 2.12 9.97
CA THR A 28 9.10 3.48 10.01
C THR A 28 8.03 3.67 8.95
N ALA A 29 8.27 3.20 7.72
CA ALA A 29 7.28 3.20 6.66
C ALA A 29 5.99 2.45 7.06
N GLU A 30 6.13 1.27 7.69
CA GLU A 30 5.00 0.45 8.15
C GLU A 30 4.11 1.16 9.18
N SER A 31 4.65 2.08 9.99
CA SER A 31 3.87 2.86 10.94
C SER A 31 2.88 3.83 10.28
N TYR A 32 3.10 4.24 9.02
CA TYR A 32 2.19 5.14 8.29
C TYR A 32 1.04 4.40 7.61
N PHE A 33 1.22 3.12 7.25
CA PHE A 33 0.22 2.33 6.52
C PHE A 33 -1.18 2.29 7.16
N PRO A 34 -1.35 2.24 8.50
CA PRO A 34 -2.69 2.23 9.08
C PRO A 34 -3.48 3.52 8.84
N GLY A 35 -2.82 4.66 8.64
CA GLY A 35 -3.44 5.96 8.36
C GLY A 35 -3.72 6.22 6.87
N LEU A 36 -3.29 5.32 5.98
CA LEU A 36 -3.46 5.46 4.54
C LEU A 36 -4.69 4.69 4.03
N GLY A 37 -5.33 5.27 3.01
CA GLY A 37 -6.45 4.66 2.31
C GLY A 37 -6.04 3.63 1.26
N THR A 38 -7.04 3.00 0.62
CA THR A 38 -6.82 1.96 -0.40
C THR A 38 -6.00 2.47 -1.59
N GLU A 39 -6.26 3.69 -2.08
CA GLU A 39 -5.54 4.26 -3.22
C GLU A 39 -4.08 4.58 -2.88
N GLU A 40 -3.84 5.24 -1.75
CA GLU A 40 -2.51 5.59 -1.25
C GLU A 40 -1.61 4.35 -1.05
N LEU A 41 -2.16 3.28 -0.48
CA LEU A 41 -1.44 2.03 -0.28
C LEU A 41 -1.15 1.31 -1.60
N ALA A 42 -2.04 1.42 -2.59
CA ALA A 42 -1.83 0.84 -3.91
C ALA A 42 -0.71 1.58 -4.66
N ASP A 43 -0.61 2.90 -4.50
CA ASP A 43 0.45 3.69 -5.10
C ASP A 43 1.83 3.35 -4.50
N LEU A 44 1.91 3.27 -3.16
CA LEU A 44 3.11 2.80 -2.47
C LEU A 44 3.53 1.39 -2.90
N LEU A 45 2.57 0.48 -3.12
CA LEU A 45 2.85 -0.88 -3.56
C LEU A 45 3.45 -0.91 -4.98
N ARG A 46 2.93 -0.08 -5.88
CA ARG A 46 3.46 0.07 -7.24
C ARG A 46 4.87 0.65 -7.19
N TYR A 47 5.09 1.70 -6.40
CA TYR A 47 6.41 2.28 -6.20
C TYR A 47 7.42 1.26 -5.64
N GLU A 48 7.05 0.54 -4.57
CA GLU A 48 7.93 -0.45 -3.96
C GLU A 48 8.29 -1.57 -4.93
N ARG A 49 7.35 -2.06 -5.74
CA ARG A 49 7.62 -3.08 -6.75
C ARG A 49 8.52 -2.58 -7.88
N ALA A 50 8.41 -1.31 -8.27
CA ALA A 50 9.18 -0.72 -9.35
C ALA A 50 10.60 -0.27 -8.94
N HIS A 51 10.79 0.21 -7.70
CA HIS A 51 12.02 0.90 -7.32
C HIS A 51 12.84 0.21 -6.22
N ARG A 52 12.21 -0.24 -5.12
CA ARG A 52 12.95 -0.70 -3.92
C ARG A 52 12.91 -2.21 -3.74
N ASN A 53 11.88 -2.86 -4.26
CA ASN A 53 11.58 -4.28 -4.18
C ASN A 53 11.74 -4.88 -2.76
N ARG A 54 11.34 -4.12 -1.72
CA ARG A 54 11.42 -4.60 -0.34
C ARG A 54 10.27 -5.55 -0.06
N LEU A 55 10.54 -6.84 -0.20
CA LEU A 55 9.57 -7.91 0.05
C LEU A 55 8.75 -7.78 1.36
N PRO A 56 9.33 -7.44 2.54
CA PRO A 56 8.52 -7.28 3.75
C PRO A 56 7.47 -6.16 3.60
N ILE A 57 7.84 -5.03 3.00
CA ILE A 57 6.95 -3.90 2.79
C ILE A 57 5.85 -4.24 1.79
N ILE A 58 6.22 -4.84 0.66
CA ILE A 58 5.28 -5.30 -0.36
C ILE A 58 4.23 -6.24 0.25
N ARG A 59 4.64 -7.16 1.12
CA ARG A 59 3.72 -8.05 1.84
C ARG A 59 2.79 -7.28 2.78
N SER A 60 3.33 -6.37 3.60
CA SER A 60 2.53 -5.55 4.53
C SER A 60 1.50 -4.69 3.79
N LEU A 61 1.89 -4.02 2.70
CA LEU A 61 0.99 -3.23 1.85
C LEU A 61 -0.11 -4.10 1.22
N THR A 62 0.27 -5.26 0.67
CA THR A 62 -0.68 -6.20 0.05
C THR A 62 -1.70 -6.73 1.07
N ALA A 63 -1.25 -7.09 2.28
CA ALA A 63 -2.13 -7.56 3.35
C ALA A 63 -3.12 -6.47 3.78
N ARG A 64 -2.64 -5.23 3.93
CA ARG A 64 -3.47 -4.08 4.30
C ARG A 64 -4.53 -3.77 3.24
N LEU A 65 -4.16 -3.77 1.96
CA LEU A 65 -5.09 -3.57 0.84
C LEU A 65 -6.19 -4.64 0.81
N ARG A 66 -5.84 -5.90 1.07
CA ARG A 66 -6.85 -6.98 1.16
C ARG A 66 -7.83 -6.72 2.29
N LEU A 67 -7.34 -6.33 3.48
CA LEU A 67 -8.20 -6.04 4.62
C LEU A 67 -9.13 -4.84 4.36
N LEU A 68 -8.64 -3.79 3.71
CA LEU A 68 -9.46 -2.63 3.36
C LEU A 68 -10.55 -3.01 2.36
N ARG A 69 -10.20 -3.73 1.28
CA ARG A 69 -11.19 -4.21 0.30
C ARG A 69 -12.23 -5.14 0.91
N ASP A 70 -11.81 -6.03 1.81
CA ASP A 70 -12.72 -6.92 2.52
C ASP A 70 -13.69 -6.14 3.41
N ARG A 71 -13.20 -5.12 4.12
CA ARG A 71 -14.04 -4.21 4.92
C ARG A 71 -15.00 -3.38 4.08
N GLU A 72 -14.52 -2.84 2.95
CA GLU A 72 -15.36 -2.11 1.99
C GLU A 72 -16.45 -3.01 1.42
N ALA A 73 -16.11 -4.27 1.09
CA ALA A 73 -17.06 -5.27 0.60
C ALA A 73 -18.05 -5.75 1.67
N ALA A 74 -17.60 -5.86 2.93
CA ALA A 74 -18.45 -6.26 4.06
C ALA A 74 -19.50 -5.18 4.43
N GLY A 75 -19.30 -3.93 3.99
CA GLY A 75 -20.16 -2.78 4.31
C GLY A 75 -20.22 -2.49 5.82
N PRO A 76 -20.73 -1.32 6.24
CA PRO A 76 -20.94 -0.99 7.66
C PRO A 76 -22.04 -1.82 8.36
N GLY A 77 -22.46 -2.97 7.79
CA GLY A 77 -23.60 -3.76 8.26
C GLY A 77 -23.33 -5.23 8.58
N ALA A 78 -22.15 -5.80 8.25
CA ALA A 78 -21.85 -7.22 8.52
C ALA A 78 -21.29 -7.47 9.93
N GLY A 79 -21.67 -6.61 10.89
CA GLY A 79 -21.22 -6.65 12.27
C GLY A 79 -22.34 -6.34 13.24
N GLY A 80 -23.52 -6.92 13.02
CA GLY A 80 -24.58 -7.01 14.02
C GLY A 80 -24.15 -7.86 15.21
N TYR A 81 -23.20 -7.36 16.01
CA TYR A 81 -23.04 -7.79 17.40
C TYR A 81 -24.07 -7.02 18.23
N GLY A 82 -25.34 -7.41 18.09
CA GLY A 82 -26.28 -7.28 19.19
C GLY A 82 -25.92 -8.37 20.22
N PRO A 83 -25.69 -8.07 21.50
CA PRO A 83 -25.49 -9.11 22.48
C PRO A 83 -26.79 -9.94 22.60
N PRO A 84 -26.72 -11.28 22.69
CA PRO A 84 -27.90 -12.06 23.02
C PRO A 84 -28.34 -11.78 24.45
N ALA A 85 -29.65 -11.51 24.59
CA ALA A 85 -30.54 -11.46 25.77
C ALA A 85 -29.93 -11.44 27.18
#